data_AF-A0A0S8A6H6-F1
#
_entry.id   AF-A0A0S8A6H6-F1
#
_cell.length_a   1.000
_cell.length_b   1.000
_cell.length_c   1.000
_cell.angle_alpha   90.00
_cell.angle_beta   90.00
_cell.angle_gamma   90.00
#
_symmetry.space_group_name_H-M   'P 1'
#
loop_
_entity.id
_entity.type
_entity.pdbx_description
1 polymer ?
#
loop_
_entity_poly.entity_id
_entity_poly.type
_entity_poly.pdbx_seq_one_letter_code
_entity_poly.pdbx_strand_id
1 'polypeptide(L)'
;KVLFVFIAIGILLPTMHQSSLGTLATVFGHQISPLWQTQLLPALFLITALLMGFAIVPFEGVLAALGFHQPMETSLFGKLSRFVFFVLVAYLVMRVVDLTVRGAWGYAFEGTLDALMFWVEMALFVFPLVLLASAKNRTNIRWIFVSAICLLLAGSIYRINTYLIGYHPAEGWTYYPSVSEIMVTVGIFSLEVVLYLIFVKRLPVLHKAHA
;
A
#
# COMPACT_ATOMS: atom_id res chain seq x y z
N LYS A 1 -15.20 -28.50 -6.89
CA LYS A 1 -14.12 -29.34 -6.31
C LYS A 1 -12.70 -28.90 -6.72
N VAL A 2 -12.47 -28.18 -7.83
CA VAL A 2 -11.13 -27.66 -8.23
C VAL A 2 -10.90 -26.20 -7.78
N LEU A 3 -11.95 -25.48 -7.38
CA LEU A 3 -11.88 -24.04 -7.01
C LEU A 3 -10.83 -23.72 -5.93
N PHE A 4 -10.60 -24.62 -4.96
CA PHE A 4 -9.60 -24.40 -3.92
C PHE A 4 -8.18 -24.28 -4.48
N VAL A 5 -7.87 -24.97 -5.59
CA VAL A 5 -6.57 -24.90 -6.27
C VAL A 5 -6.37 -23.50 -6.86
N PHE A 6 -7.39 -22.98 -7.56
CA PHE A 6 -7.34 -21.64 -8.12
C PHE A 6 -7.25 -20.55 -7.04
N ILE A 7 -7.99 -20.71 -5.93
CA ILE A 7 -7.88 -19.81 -4.77
C ILE A 7 -6.46 -19.88 -4.18
N ALA A 8 -5.92 -21.09 -3.99
CA ALA A 8 -4.57 -21.27 -3.45
C ALA A 8 -3.52 -20.62 -4.35
N ILE A 9 -3.58 -20.82 -5.67
CA ILE A 9 -2.68 -20.19 -6.64
C ILE A 9 -2.87 -18.66 -6.63
N GLY A 10 -4.11 -18.18 -6.59
CA GLY A 10 -4.44 -16.76 -6.53
C GLY A 10 -3.94 -16.06 -5.26
N ILE A 11 -3.73 -16.80 -4.17
CA ILE A 11 -3.07 -16.28 -2.96
C ILE A 11 -1.55 -16.46 -3.08
N LEU A 12 -1.07 -17.61 -3.54
CA LEU A 12 0.35 -17.94 -3.60
C LEU A 12 1.12 -16.98 -4.53
N LEU A 13 0.64 -16.75 -5.75
CA LEU A 13 1.39 -15.97 -6.74
C LEU A 13 1.58 -14.50 -6.32
N PRO A 14 0.55 -13.75 -5.88
CA PRO A 14 0.73 -12.38 -5.43
C PRO A 14 1.56 -12.29 -4.15
N THR A 15 1.40 -13.23 -3.22
CA THR A 15 2.21 -13.24 -2.00
C THR A 15 3.68 -13.48 -2.29
N MET A 16 4.01 -14.43 -3.18
CA MET A 16 5.38 -14.66 -3.66
C MET A 16 5.94 -13.43 -4.37
N HIS A 17 5.17 -12.80 -5.26
CA HIS A 17 5.60 -11.61 -6.00
C HIS A 17 5.88 -10.42 -5.07
N GLN A 18 4.99 -10.16 -4.10
CA GLN A 18 5.17 -9.04 -3.17
C GLN A 18 6.32 -9.29 -2.19
N SER A 19 6.50 -10.53 -1.75
CA SER A 19 7.63 -10.91 -0.91
C SER A 19 8.96 -10.84 -1.67
N SER A 20 9.02 -11.29 -2.93
CA SER A 20 10.26 -11.30 -3.71
C SER A 20 10.75 -9.89 -4.03
N LEU A 21 9.85 -8.94 -4.30
CA LEU A 21 10.19 -7.52 -4.41
C LEU A 21 10.90 -7.02 -3.14
N GLY A 22 10.35 -7.33 -1.95
CA GLY A 22 11.00 -6.98 -0.69
C GLY A 22 12.38 -7.63 -0.53
N THR A 23 12.54 -8.89 -0.97
CA THR A 23 13.85 -9.55 -0.99
C THR A 23 14.84 -8.85 -1.92
N LEU A 24 14.43 -8.40 -3.11
CA LEU A 24 15.31 -7.62 -3.99
C LEU A 24 15.84 -6.37 -3.29
N ALA A 25 15.00 -5.68 -2.52
CA ALA A 25 15.43 -4.52 -1.74
C ALA A 25 16.50 -4.90 -0.70
N THR A 26 16.37 -6.05 -0.02
CA THR A 26 17.39 -6.49 0.96
C THR A 26 18.79 -6.64 0.37
N VAL A 27 18.89 -7.03 -0.91
CA VAL A 27 20.16 -7.29 -1.61
C VAL A 27 20.97 -6.01 -1.81
N PHE A 28 20.32 -4.85 -1.93
CA PHE A 28 21.02 -3.57 -2.10
C PHE A 28 21.87 -3.15 -0.88
N GLY A 29 21.65 -3.78 0.28
CA GLY A 29 22.58 -3.67 1.40
C GLY A 29 22.78 -2.23 1.86
N HIS A 30 24.04 -1.80 1.91
CA HIS A 30 24.45 -0.46 2.34
C HIS A 30 24.05 0.66 1.37
N GLN A 31 23.56 0.34 0.18
CA GLN A 31 23.04 1.33 -0.76
C GLN A 31 21.66 1.84 -0.32
N ILE A 32 20.95 1.11 0.55
CA ILE A 32 19.70 1.60 1.12
C ILE A 32 19.96 2.23 2.49
N SER A 33 19.35 3.38 2.70
CA SER A 33 19.35 4.11 3.95
C SER A 33 18.95 3.21 5.12
N PRO A 34 19.63 3.30 6.28
CA PRO A 34 19.36 2.45 7.43
C PRO A 34 17.91 2.51 7.94
N LEU A 35 17.14 3.56 7.59
CA LEU A 35 15.73 3.63 7.91
C LEU A 35 14.92 2.51 7.24
N TRP A 36 15.18 2.18 5.97
CA TRP A 36 14.42 1.16 5.22
C TRP A 36 15.16 -0.16 5.07
N GLN A 37 16.48 -0.19 5.21
CA GLN A 37 17.26 -1.41 5.03
C GLN A 37 17.10 -2.39 6.21
N THR A 38 16.30 -3.45 6.00
CA THR A 38 16.10 -4.53 6.98
C THR A 38 15.88 -5.88 6.32
N GLN A 39 16.30 -6.96 6.97
CA GLN A 39 16.01 -8.34 6.53
C GLN A 39 14.51 -8.67 6.60
N LEU A 40 13.71 -7.85 7.29
CA LEU A 40 12.25 -7.99 7.35
C LEU A 40 11.52 -7.36 6.15
N LEU A 41 12.24 -6.75 5.18
CA LEU A 41 11.64 -6.14 3.98
C LEU A 41 10.66 -7.08 3.24
N PRO A 42 10.92 -8.39 3.04
CA PRO A 42 9.96 -9.29 2.40
C PRO A 42 8.61 -9.33 3.13
N ALA A 43 8.63 -9.39 4.47
CA ALA A 43 7.43 -9.40 5.29
C ALA A 43 6.74 -8.03 5.30
N LEU A 44 7.49 -6.93 5.45
CA LEU A 44 6.94 -5.58 5.44
C LEU A 44 6.29 -5.24 4.09
N PHE A 45 6.90 -5.67 2.98
CA PHE A 45 6.35 -5.49 1.64
C PHE A 45 5.06 -6.29 1.43
N LEU A 46 5.01 -7.51 1.96
CA LEU A 46 3.82 -8.33 1.92
C LEU A 46 2.67 -7.73 2.74
N ILE A 47 2.95 -7.27 3.97
CA ILE A 47 1.94 -6.67 4.85
C ILE A 47 1.43 -5.36 4.26
N THR A 48 2.30 -4.51 3.72
CA THR A 48 1.90 -3.26 3.06
C THR A 48 1.11 -3.52 1.77
N ALA A 49 1.46 -4.56 1.01
CA ALA A 49 0.65 -4.98 -0.14
C ALA A 49 -0.75 -5.45 0.28
N LEU A 50 -0.87 -6.17 1.40
CA LEU A 50 -2.17 -6.55 1.97
C LEU A 50 -2.99 -5.32 2.36
N LEU A 51 -2.36 -4.34 3.04
CA LEU A 51 -3.00 -3.08 3.42
C LEU A 51 -3.49 -2.30 2.21
N MET A 52 -2.65 -2.13 1.18
CA MET A 52 -3.04 -1.46 -0.07
C MET A 52 -4.16 -2.22 -0.80
N GLY A 53 -4.05 -3.55 -0.89
CA GLY A 53 -5.04 -4.40 -1.56
C GLY A 53 -6.41 -4.37 -0.89
N PHE A 54 -6.47 -4.17 0.43
CA PHE A 54 -7.75 -3.94 1.11
C PHE A 54 -8.19 -2.48 1.10
N ALA A 55 -7.27 -1.52 0.97
CA ALA A 55 -7.58 -0.11 0.84
C ALA A 55 -8.15 0.24 -0.54
N ILE A 56 -7.72 -0.43 -1.61
CA ILE A 56 -8.21 -0.15 -2.97
C ILE A 56 -9.70 -0.48 -3.12
N VAL A 57 -10.21 -1.49 -2.40
CA VAL A 57 -11.61 -1.92 -2.45
C VAL A 57 -12.61 -0.81 -2.07
N PRO A 58 -12.53 -0.19 -0.87
CA PRO A 58 -13.40 0.94 -0.54
C PRO A 58 -13.08 2.20 -1.36
N PHE A 59 -11.84 2.38 -1.82
CA PHE A 59 -11.48 3.49 -2.71
C PHE A 59 -12.23 3.40 -4.05
N GLU A 60 -12.08 2.29 -4.77
CA GLU A 60 -12.77 2.02 -6.03
C GLU A 60 -14.28 1.90 -5.82
N GLY A 61 -14.72 1.24 -4.75
CA GLY A 61 -16.14 1.09 -4.44
C GLY A 61 -16.87 2.41 -4.24
N VAL A 62 -16.23 3.39 -3.57
CA VAL A 62 -16.79 4.74 -3.41
C VAL A 62 -16.81 5.48 -4.76
N LEU A 63 -15.72 5.43 -5.53
CA LEU A 63 -15.64 6.08 -6.84
C LEU A 63 -16.64 5.49 -7.85
N ALA A 64 -16.80 4.16 -7.86
CA ALA A 64 -17.75 3.46 -8.70
C ALA A 64 -19.20 3.77 -8.28
N ALA A 65 -19.51 3.77 -6.99
CA ALA A 65 -20.84 4.14 -6.50
C ALA A 65 -21.21 5.58 -6.90
N LEU A 66 -20.26 6.52 -6.83
CA LEU A 66 -20.46 7.90 -7.27
C LEU A 66 -20.58 8.02 -8.80
N GLY A 67 -19.72 7.33 -9.56
CA GLY A 67 -19.68 7.42 -11.02
C GLY A 67 -20.80 6.66 -11.74
N PHE A 68 -21.32 5.59 -11.14
CA PHE A 68 -22.39 4.75 -11.70
C PHE A 68 -23.72 4.88 -10.93
N HIS A 69 -23.82 5.82 -9.98
CA HIS A 69 -25.01 6.08 -9.17
C HIS A 69 -25.58 4.83 -8.47
N GLN A 70 -24.70 3.99 -7.92
CA GLN A 70 -25.06 2.77 -7.19
C GLN A 70 -25.09 2.98 -5.66
N PRO A 71 -25.86 2.17 -4.91
CA PRO A 71 -25.84 2.23 -3.46
C PRO A 71 -24.46 1.85 -2.90
N MET A 72 -24.01 2.58 -1.89
CA MET A 72 -22.70 2.34 -1.25
C MET A 72 -22.75 1.15 -0.27
N GLU A 73 -21.82 0.20 -0.40
CA GLU A 73 -21.70 -0.97 0.49
C GLU A 73 -21.02 -0.65 1.83
N THR A 74 -21.63 0.23 2.62
CA THR A 74 -21.11 0.70 3.91
C THR A 74 -20.83 -0.41 4.92
N SER A 75 -21.65 -1.48 4.95
CA SER A 75 -21.51 -2.58 5.90
C SER A 75 -20.31 -3.49 5.59
N LEU A 76 -20.01 -3.72 4.31
CA LEU A 76 -18.85 -4.48 3.87
C LEU A 76 -17.56 -3.70 4.17
N PHE A 77 -17.54 -2.41 3.80
CA PHE A 77 -16.38 -1.55 4.04
C PHE A 77 -16.04 -1.43 5.53
N GLY A 78 -17.04 -1.40 6.41
CA GLY A 78 -16.78 -1.34 7.84
C GLY A 78 -16.18 -2.61 8.43
N LYS A 79 -16.61 -3.79 7.95
CA LYS A 79 -15.98 -5.07 8.34
C LYS A 79 -14.53 -5.12 7.85
N LEU A 80 -14.29 -4.70 6.61
CA LEU A 80 -12.96 -4.65 6.02
C LEU A 80 -12.03 -3.70 6.78
N SER A 81 -12.54 -2.52 7.15
CA SER A 81 -11.79 -1.52 7.92
C SER A 81 -11.32 -2.04 9.28
N ARG A 82 -12.10 -2.94 9.91
CA ARG A 82 -11.67 -3.59 11.16
C ARG A 82 -10.49 -4.53 10.94
N PHE A 83 -10.50 -5.30 9.86
CA PHE A 83 -9.38 -6.18 9.51
C PHE A 83 -8.13 -5.36 9.18
N VAL A 84 -8.28 -4.34 8.32
CA VAL A 84 -7.20 -3.40 7.96
C VAL A 84 -6.58 -2.76 9.20
N PHE A 85 -7.40 -2.35 10.18
CA PHE A 85 -6.90 -1.79 11.43
C PHE A 85 -5.92 -2.73 12.15
N PHE A 86 -6.25 -4.02 12.30
CA PHE A 86 -5.38 -4.98 13.00
C PHE A 86 -4.10 -5.27 12.21
N VAL A 87 -4.20 -5.39 10.88
CA VAL A 87 -3.02 -5.55 10.02
C VAL A 87 -2.10 -4.33 10.10
N LEU A 88 -2.68 -3.13 10.15
CA LEU A 88 -1.95 -1.87 10.25
C LEU A 88 -1.23 -1.74 11.59
N VAL A 89 -1.87 -2.13 12.69
CA VAL A 89 -1.22 -2.24 14.00
C VAL A 89 -0.03 -3.19 13.92
N ALA A 90 -0.22 -4.38 13.35
CA ALA A 90 0.86 -5.37 13.23
C ALA A 90 2.03 -4.84 12.40
N TYR A 91 1.75 -4.15 11.28
CA TYR A 91 2.76 -3.48 10.45
C TYR A 91 3.55 -2.44 11.26
N LEU A 92 2.86 -1.52 11.93
CA LEU A 92 3.51 -0.44 12.68
C LEU A 92 4.33 -0.96 13.86
N VAL A 93 3.81 -1.96 14.58
CA VAL A 93 4.56 -2.63 15.66
C VAL A 93 5.82 -3.29 15.10
N MET A 94 5.69 -4.06 14.02
CA MET A 94 6.84 -4.71 13.39
C MET A 94 7.88 -3.67 12.93
N ARG A 95 7.42 -2.57 12.32
CA ARG A 95 8.28 -1.48 11.85
C ARG A 95 9.04 -0.79 12.99
N VAL A 96 8.35 -0.46 14.08
CA VAL A 96 8.95 0.20 15.25
C VAL A 96 9.92 -0.73 15.98
N VAL A 97 9.56 -2.00 16.17
CA VAL A 97 10.42 -3.00 16.81
C VAL A 97 11.69 -3.20 15.98
N ASP A 98 11.56 -3.37 14.66
CA ASP A 98 12.68 -3.52 13.74
C ASP A 98 13.66 -2.33 13.81
N LEU A 99 13.16 -1.10 13.74
CA LEU A 99 14.00 0.11 13.85
C LEU A 99 14.70 0.22 15.20
N THR A 100 14.02 -0.18 16.28
CA THR A 100 14.55 -0.14 17.65
C THR A 100 15.66 -1.16 17.84
N VAL A 101 15.45 -2.41 17.39
CA VAL A 101 16.45 -3.48 17.47
C VAL A 101 17.69 -3.15 16.65
N ARG A 102 17.51 -2.51 15.48
CA ARG A 102 18.62 -2.07 14.62
C ARG A 102 19.30 -0.76 15.09
N GLY A 103 18.75 -0.07 16.08
CA GLY A 103 19.26 1.22 16.55
C GLY A 103 19.19 2.34 15.50
N ALA A 104 18.32 2.21 14.49
CA ALA A 104 18.30 3.08 13.32
C ALA A 104 17.54 4.41 13.55
N TRP A 105 16.99 4.64 14.75
CA TRP A 105 16.25 5.85 15.07
C TRP A 105 17.06 7.13 14.93
N GLY A 106 18.39 7.09 15.09
CA GLY A 106 19.26 8.26 14.89
C GLY A 106 19.05 8.92 13.53
N TYR A 107 19.02 8.11 12.47
CA TYR A 107 18.81 8.57 11.09
C TYR A 107 17.45 9.25 10.86
N ALA A 108 16.44 8.97 11.69
CA ALA A 108 15.12 9.60 11.57
C ALA A 108 15.12 11.07 12.04
N PHE A 109 16.17 11.53 12.70
CA PHE A 109 16.26 12.88 13.27
C PHE A 109 17.45 13.70 12.73
N GLU A 110 18.17 13.21 11.73
CA GLU A 110 19.34 13.88 11.14
C GLU A 110 18.99 15.08 10.24
N GLY A 111 17.70 15.39 10.05
CA GLY A 111 17.25 16.51 9.22
C GLY A 111 17.49 16.32 7.71
N THR A 112 17.75 15.08 7.28
CA THR A 112 17.95 14.71 5.88
C THR A 112 16.61 14.51 5.15
N LEU A 113 16.66 14.42 3.81
CA LEU A 113 15.49 14.07 3.00
C LEU A 113 14.91 12.71 3.43
N ASP A 114 15.78 11.74 3.73
CA ASP A 114 15.42 10.41 4.23
C ASP A 114 14.63 10.51 5.53
N ALA A 115 15.11 11.30 6.49
CA ALA A 115 14.42 11.53 7.76
C ALA A 115 13.01 12.12 7.54
N LEU A 116 12.90 13.13 6.68
CA LEU A 116 11.63 13.79 6.40
C LEU A 116 10.65 12.83 5.70
N MET A 117 11.10 12.10 4.68
CA MET A 117 10.26 11.13 3.96
C MET A 117 9.83 9.95 4.82
N PHE A 118 10.69 9.52 5.75
CA PHE A 118 10.33 8.53 6.77
C PHE A 118 9.18 9.02 7.66
N TRP A 119 9.24 10.26 8.15
CA TRP A 119 8.15 10.81 8.98
C TRP A 119 6.85 11.02 8.20
N VAL A 120 6.93 11.45 6.94
CA VAL A 120 5.75 11.55 6.06
C VAL A 120 5.11 10.18 5.87
N GLU A 121 5.90 9.16 5.56
CA GLU A 121 5.44 7.77 5.43
C GLU A 121 4.79 7.28 6.74
N MET A 122 5.48 7.44 7.87
CA MET A 122 4.96 7.02 9.18
C MET A 122 3.67 7.76 9.53
N ALA A 123 3.57 9.06 9.25
CA ALA A 123 2.35 9.83 9.46
C ALA A 123 1.19 9.29 8.62
N LEU A 124 1.44 8.91 7.37
CA LEU A 124 0.41 8.34 6.48
C LEU A 124 -0.06 6.95 6.91
N PHE A 125 0.74 6.17 7.64
CA PHE A 125 0.29 4.93 8.27
C PHE A 125 -0.38 5.14 9.62
N VAL A 126 0.11 6.08 10.44
CA VAL A 126 -0.45 6.36 11.78
C VAL A 126 -1.80 7.08 11.68
N PHE A 127 -1.97 7.96 10.70
CA PHE A 127 -3.23 8.69 10.51
C PHE A 127 -4.46 7.77 10.32
N PRO A 128 -4.47 6.81 9.37
CA PRO A 128 -5.56 5.85 9.24
C PRO A 128 -5.68 4.92 10.45
N LEU A 129 -4.58 4.64 11.17
CA LEU A 129 -4.65 3.88 12.43
C LEU A 129 -5.53 4.61 13.46
N VAL A 130 -5.27 5.91 13.67
CA VAL A 130 -6.01 6.75 14.62
C VAL A 130 -7.46 6.90 14.17
N LEU A 131 -7.70 7.17 12.89
CA LEU A 131 -9.06 7.29 12.35
C LEU A 131 -9.85 5.99 12.54
N LEU A 132 -9.26 4.86 12.17
CA LEU A 132 -9.90 3.55 12.26
C LEU A 132 -9.88 2.97 13.67
N ALA A 133 -9.31 3.62 14.69
CA ALA A 133 -9.39 3.14 16.08
C ALA A 133 -10.83 3.20 16.62
N SER A 134 -11.57 4.24 16.24
CA SER A 134 -12.98 4.42 16.64
C SER A 134 -13.93 3.54 15.83
N ALA A 135 -14.76 2.76 16.51
CA ALA A 135 -15.80 1.96 15.86
C ALA A 135 -16.78 2.80 15.03
N LYS A 136 -17.04 4.05 15.45
CA LYS A 136 -17.91 5.01 14.73
C LYS A 136 -17.31 5.42 13.38
N ASN A 137 -15.99 5.54 13.31
CA ASN A 137 -15.31 5.90 12.07
C ASN A 137 -15.25 4.73 11.09
N ARG A 138 -15.18 3.49 11.62
CA ARG A 138 -15.28 2.27 10.80
C ARG A 138 -16.65 2.06 10.16
N THR A 139 -17.67 2.82 10.52
CA THR A 139 -18.98 2.78 9.86
C THR A 139 -19.26 4.02 9.01
N ASN A 140 -18.38 5.02 9.07
CA ASN A 140 -18.54 6.27 8.34
C ASN A 140 -17.73 6.23 7.03
N ILE A 141 -18.43 6.22 5.90
CA ILE A 141 -17.83 6.06 4.58
C ILE A 141 -16.76 7.12 4.26
N ARG A 142 -16.92 8.35 4.76
CA ARG A 142 -15.94 9.43 4.56
C ARG A 142 -14.60 9.07 5.20
N TRP A 143 -14.63 8.60 6.44
CA TRP A 143 -13.41 8.24 7.17
C TRP A 143 -12.78 6.96 6.64
N ILE A 144 -13.58 6.00 6.18
CA ILE A 144 -13.06 4.80 5.52
C ILE A 144 -12.35 5.19 4.22
N PHE A 145 -12.97 6.05 3.39
CA PHE A 145 -12.39 6.50 2.13
C PHE A 145 -11.10 7.30 2.32
N VAL A 146 -11.09 8.23 3.28
CA VAL A 146 -9.86 8.97 3.64
C VAL A 146 -8.77 8.02 4.13
N SER A 147 -9.11 7.04 4.98
CA SER A 147 -8.15 6.04 5.46
C SER A 147 -7.59 5.20 4.31
N ALA A 148 -8.43 4.84 3.34
CA ALA A 148 -8.04 4.10 2.16
C ALA A 148 -7.03 4.90 1.30
N ILE A 149 -7.30 6.17 1.02
CA ILE A 149 -6.36 7.06 0.31
C ILE A 149 -5.03 7.13 1.06
N CYS A 150 -5.06 7.36 2.38
CA CYS A 150 -3.84 7.43 3.18
C CYS A 150 -3.03 6.14 3.11
N LEU A 151 -3.67 4.97 3.18
CA LEU A 151 -2.97 3.68 3.09
C LEU A 151 -2.40 3.40 1.69
N LEU A 152 -3.11 3.76 0.62
CA LEU A 152 -2.60 3.65 -0.75
C LEU A 152 -1.38 4.56 -0.97
N LEU A 153 -1.45 5.79 -0.45
CA LEU A 153 -0.32 6.73 -0.49
C LEU A 153 0.84 6.25 0.39
N ALA A 154 0.56 5.76 1.61
CA ALA A 154 1.57 5.27 2.53
C ALA A 154 2.35 4.09 1.92
N GLY A 155 1.64 3.11 1.35
CA GLY A 155 2.27 1.98 0.68
C GLY A 155 3.05 2.38 -0.57
N SER A 156 2.52 3.30 -1.38
CA SER A 156 3.22 3.84 -2.55
C SER A 156 4.50 4.58 -2.17
N ILE A 157 4.41 5.48 -1.18
CA ILE A 157 5.56 6.23 -0.66
C ILE A 157 6.57 5.28 -0.04
N TYR A 158 6.15 4.24 0.67
CA TYR A 158 7.07 3.23 1.21
C TYR A 158 7.88 2.52 0.10
N ARG A 159 7.26 2.23 -1.06
CA ARG A 159 7.98 1.68 -2.22
C ARG A 159 8.94 2.69 -2.84
N ILE A 160 8.51 3.93 -3.00
CA ILE A 160 9.35 5.03 -3.51
C ILE A 160 10.53 5.28 -2.56
N ASN A 161 10.29 5.28 -1.26
CA ASN A 161 11.32 5.47 -0.25
C ASN A 161 12.34 4.32 -0.27
N THR A 162 11.89 3.09 -0.43
CA THR A 162 12.80 1.94 -0.44
C THR A 162 13.66 1.88 -1.71
N TYR A 163 13.12 2.20 -2.88
CA TYR A 163 13.81 2.02 -4.16
C TYR A 163 14.37 3.29 -4.79
N LEU A 164 13.94 4.47 -4.36
CA LEU A 164 14.34 5.73 -4.97
C LEU A 164 14.94 6.71 -3.96
N ILE A 165 14.20 7.09 -2.90
CA ILE A 165 14.70 8.12 -1.97
C ILE A 165 15.81 7.58 -1.08
N GLY A 166 15.55 6.45 -0.42
CA GLY A 166 16.51 5.80 0.45
C GLY A 166 17.58 5.04 -0.32
N TYR A 167 17.54 4.97 -1.65
CA TYR A 167 18.54 4.30 -2.45
C TYR A 167 19.64 5.28 -2.87
N HIS A 168 20.80 5.15 -2.23
CA HIS A 168 22.02 5.91 -2.46
C HIS A 168 23.03 5.00 -3.18
N PRO A 169 23.14 5.09 -4.52
CA PRO A 169 24.12 4.30 -5.27
C PRO A 169 25.56 4.73 -4.94
N ALA A 170 26.53 3.92 -5.37
CA ALA A 170 27.96 4.20 -5.15
C ALA A 170 28.38 5.59 -5.65
N GLU A 171 29.44 6.15 -5.04
CA GLU A 171 29.90 7.52 -5.26
C GLU A 171 29.94 7.92 -6.75
N GLY A 172 29.34 9.07 -7.06
CA GLY A 172 29.32 9.65 -8.41
C GLY A 172 28.08 9.32 -9.24
N TRP A 173 27.17 8.46 -8.75
CA TRP A 173 25.91 8.16 -9.41
C TRP A 173 24.72 8.74 -8.65
N THR A 174 23.75 9.27 -9.38
CA THR A 174 22.46 9.68 -8.84
C THR A 174 21.38 9.14 -9.77
N TYR A 175 20.45 8.36 -9.25
CA TYR A 175 19.34 7.86 -10.04
C TYR A 175 18.14 8.79 -9.86
N TYR A 176 17.61 9.28 -10.99
CA TYR A 176 16.32 9.95 -11.04
C TYR A 176 15.57 9.43 -12.27
N PRO A 177 14.27 9.10 -12.15
CA PRO A 177 13.52 8.54 -13.27
C PRO A 177 13.51 9.51 -14.45
N SER A 178 13.90 8.99 -15.62
CA SER A 178 13.78 9.69 -16.89
C SER A 178 12.31 9.94 -17.24
N VAL A 179 12.07 10.93 -18.09
CA VAL A 179 10.71 11.22 -18.58
C VAL A 179 10.08 9.99 -19.23
N SER A 180 10.86 9.17 -19.94
CA SER A 180 10.37 7.92 -20.53
C SER A 180 9.93 6.90 -19.48
N GLU A 181 10.68 6.71 -18.39
CA GLU A 181 10.29 5.78 -17.30
C GLU A 181 9.00 6.23 -16.61
N ILE A 182 8.85 7.55 -16.41
CA ILE A 182 7.62 8.14 -15.86
C ILE A 182 6.45 7.90 -16.82
N MET A 183 6.65 8.12 -18.13
CA MET A 183 5.59 7.91 -19.13
C MET A 183 5.17 6.44 -19.24
N VAL A 184 6.09 5.49 -19.09
CA VAL A 184 5.75 4.06 -19.02
C VAL A 184 4.85 3.78 -17.82
N THR A 185 5.19 4.34 -16.65
CA THR A 185 4.40 4.17 -15.43
C THR A 185 2.99 4.75 -15.60
N VAL A 186 2.89 5.98 -16.10
CA VAL A 186 1.60 6.63 -16.40
C VAL A 186 0.80 5.84 -17.44
N GLY A 187 1.47 5.27 -18.44
CA GLY A 187 0.85 4.41 -19.45
C GLY A 187 0.24 3.14 -18.86
N ILE A 188 0.93 2.48 -17.94
CA ILE A 188 0.43 1.27 -17.25
C ILE A 188 -0.80 1.62 -16.41
N PHE A 189 -0.74 2.68 -15.59
CA PHE A 189 -1.92 3.12 -14.81
C PHE A 189 -3.10 3.50 -15.70
N SER A 190 -2.84 4.20 -16.81
CA SER A 190 -3.89 4.56 -17.76
C SER A 190 -4.53 3.32 -18.39
N LEU A 191 -3.72 2.31 -18.73
CA LEU A 191 -4.20 1.03 -19.25
C LEU A 191 -5.06 0.29 -18.21
N GLU A 192 -4.64 0.25 -16.95
CA GLU A 192 -5.41 -0.35 -15.85
C GLU A 192 -6.79 0.30 -15.73
N VAL A 193 -6.85 1.64 -15.74
CA VAL A 193 -8.12 2.38 -15.69
C VAL A 193 -9.02 2.06 -16.89
N VAL A 194 -8.45 2.02 -18.10
CA VAL A 194 -9.21 1.67 -19.32
C VAL A 194 -9.75 0.25 -19.25
N LEU A 195 -8.93 -0.72 -18.84
CA LEU A 195 -9.33 -2.12 -18.68
C LEU A 195 -10.43 -2.26 -17.62
N TYR A 196 -10.29 -1.58 -16.49
CA TYR A 196 -11.32 -1.53 -15.44
C TYR A 196 -12.65 -1.03 -16.02
N LEU A 197 -12.64 0.09 -16.75
CA LEU A 197 -13.86 0.64 -17.37
C LEU A 197 -14.49 -0.31 -18.40
N ILE A 198 -13.66 -1.01 -19.19
CA ILE A 198 -14.15 -2.02 -20.15
C ILE A 198 -14.82 -3.17 -19.41
N PHE A 199 -14.19 -3.70 -18.35
CA PHE A 199 -14.73 -4.83 -17.61
C PHE A 199 -16.01 -4.48 -16.86
N VAL A 200 -16.05 -3.35 -16.16
CA VAL A 200 -17.26 -2.92 -15.43
C VAL A 200 -18.45 -2.67 -16.37
N LYS A 201 -18.21 -2.18 -17.59
CA LYS A 201 -19.28 -1.93 -18.57
C LYS A 201 -19.73 -3.16 -19.36
N ARG A 202 -18.86 -4.16 -19.54
CA ARG A 202 -19.14 -5.34 -20.39
C ARG A 202 -19.45 -6.61 -19.61
N LEU A 203 -18.94 -6.75 -18.39
CA LEU A 203 -19.11 -7.93 -17.54
C LEU A 203 -20.03 -7.61 -16.35
N PRO A 204 -20.78 -8.59 -15.82
CA PRO A 204 -21.64 -8.40 -14.65
C PRO A 204 -20.79 -8.38 -13.36
N VAL A 205 -19.89 -7.41 -13.24
CA VAL A 205 -18.96 -7.28 -12.09
C VAL A 205 -19.61 -6.56 -10.91
N LEU A 206 -20.43 -5.53 -11.21
CA LEU A 206 -21.22 -4.83 -10.20
C LEU A 206 -22.53 -5.55 -9.99
N HIS A 207 -22.97 -5.64 -8.72
CA HIS A 207 -24.31 -6.15 -8.41
C HIS A 207 -25.35 -5.36 -9.21
N LYS A 208 -26.30 -6.06 -9.84
CA LYS A 208 -27.47 -5.41 -10.44
C LYS A 208 -28.16 -4.64 -9.33
N ALA A 209 -28.43 -3.36 -9.54
CA ALA A 209 -29.31 -2.60 -8.66
C ALA A 209 -30.59 -3.44 -8.49
N HIS A 210 -30.90 -3.81 -7.25
CA HIS A 210 -32.20 -4.39 -6.94
C HIS A 210 -33.23 -3.32 -7.27
N ALA A 211 -33.91 -3.50 -8.41
CA ALA A 211 -35.08 -2.71 -8.80
C ALA A 211 -36.28 -3.14 -7.96
#